data_AF-A0A1C0TRT3-F1
#
_entry.id   AF-A0A1C0TRT3-F1
#
_cell.length_a   1.000
_cell.length_b   1.000
_cell.length_c   1.000
_cell.angle_alpha   90.00
_cell.angle_beta   90.00
_cell.angle_gamma   90.00
#
_symmetry.space_group_name_H-M   'P 1'
#
loop_
_entity.id
_entity.type
_entity.pdbx_description
1 polymer ?
#
loop_
_entity_poly.entity_id
_entity_poly.type
_entity_poly.pdbx_seq_one_letter_code
_entity_poly.pdbx_strand_id
1 'polypeptide(L)'
;MKNTLLASTLLVGMMSFGALASEQTTQSTDGVLKYSYNFVYLKCESTSCNGLITRWYPMKVYYKSIPGIPPYSEARLYWNQNVPADIPAGKRIAHTIGAECPDGSKMTAKWFLDSKFKPVSALATDCSGIEHTYSVHEFHF
;
A
#
# COMPACT_ATOMS: atom_id res chain seq x y z
N MET A 1 23.48 61.61 -3.20
CA MET A 1 22.84 61.70 -1.85
C MET A 1 21.39 61.26 -1.97
N LYS A 2 20.88 60.71 -0.87
CA LYS A 2 19.82 59.71 -0.77
C LYS A 2 18.43 60.34 -0.55
N ASN A 3 17.42 59.50 -0.74
CA ASN A 3 16.01 59.58 -0.28
C ASN A 3 15.05 60.26 -1.28
N THR A 4 13.87 59.68 -1.58
CA THR A 4 12.86 59.26 -0.61
C THR A 4 11.91 58.19 -1.18
N LEU A 5 11.39 57.35 -0.27
CA LEU A 5 10.41 56.28 -0.43
C LEU A 5 9.05 56.76 -0.95
N LEU A 6 8.28 55.85 -1.56
CA LEU A 6 6.88 55.61 -1.18
C LEU A 6 6.36 54.30 -1.79
N ALA A 7 5.98 53.38 -0.89
CA ALA A 7 5.20 52.20 -1.19
C ALA A 7 3.73 52.59 -1.47
N SER A 8 3.08 51.90 -2.40
CA SER A 8 1.62 51.76 -2.42
C SER A 8 1.23 50.49 -3.18
N THR A 9 0.63 49.59 -2.43
CA THR A 9 -0.10 48.37 -2.79
C THR A 9 -1.33 48.66 -3.65
N LEU A 10 -1.70 47.76 -4.58
CA LEU A 10 -2.97 46.99 -4.53
C LEU A 10 -3.33 46.27 -5.84
N LEU A 11 -3.91 45.08 -5.66
CA LEU A 11 -4.97 44.41 -6.45
C LEU A 11 -4.63 43.53 -7.67
N VAL A 12 -4.60 42.23 -7.38
CA VAL A 12 -5.48 41.17 -7.92
C VAL A 12 -5.60 41.03 -9.44
N GLY A 13 -5.07 39.90 -9.92
CA GLY A 13 -5.48 39.25 -11.17
C GLY A 13 -5.37 37.75 -11.02
N MET A 14 -6.34 37.14 -10.33
CA MET A 14 -6.54 35.69 -10.34
C MET A 14 -6.91 35.25 -11.76
N MET A 15 -6.06 34.46 -12.41
CA MET A 15 -6.51 33.49 -13.39
C MET A 15 -5.98 32.12 -13.00
N SER A 16 -6.83 31.43 -12.26
CA SER A 16 -6.75 30.02 -11.96
C SER A 16 -6.83 29.23 -13.27
N PHE A 17 -5.69 28.91 -13.86
CA PHE A 17 -5.61 27.73 -14.72
C PHE A 17 -5.50 26.54 -13.78
N GLY A 18 -6.66 25.93 -13.51
CA GLY A 18 -6.73 24.63 -12.88
C GLY A 18 -5.94 23.65 -13.73
N ALA A 19 -4.67 23.46 -13.38
CA ALA A 19 -3.94 22.27 -13.76
C ALA A 19 -4.63 21.13 -13.01
N LEU A 20 -5.61 20.51 -13.67
CA LEU A 20 -5.92 19.11 -13.47
C LEU A 20 -4.57 18.39 -13.61
N ALA A 21 -3.94 18.12 -12.47
CA ALA A 21 -2.87 17.16 -12.37
C ALA A 21 -3.47 15.83 -12.82
N SER A 22 -3.42 15.59 -14.13
CA SER A 22 -3.45 14.25 -14.67
C SER A 22 -2.33 13.53 -13.92
N GLU A 23 -2.70 12.62 -13.02
CA GLU A 23 -1.77 11.63 -12.48
C GLU A 23 -1.27 10.85 -13.69
N GLN A 24 -0.19 11.37 -14.28
CA GLN A 24 0.59 10.68 -15.27
C GLN A 24 1.04 9.42 -14.56
N THR A 25 0.38 8.30 -14.87
CA THR A 25 0.78 6.96 -14.45
C THR A 25 2.14 6.70 -15.07
N THR A 26 3.19 7.23 -14.46
CA THR A 26 4.51 6.63 -14.52
C THR A 26 4.30 5.18 -14.12
N GLN A 27 4.55 4.27 -15.06
CA GLN A 27 4.60 2.85 -14.73
C GLN A 27 5.64 2.73 -13.61
N SER A 28 5.17 2.46 -12.40
CA SER A 28 6.04 2.10 -11.30
C SER A 28 6.86 0.88 -11.76
N THR A 29 8.08 0.73 -11.27
CA THR A 29 8.83 -0.53 -11.37
C THR A 29 8.06 -1.70 -10.75
N ASP A 30 7.05 -1.40 -9.93
CA ASP A 30 6.07 -2.33 -9.36
C ASP A 30 4.92 -2.69 -10.30
N GLY A 31 4.85 -2.10 -11.49
CA GLY A 31 3.80 -2.35 -12.47
C GLY A 31 2.61 -1.39 -12.36
N VAL A 32 1.41 -1.90 -12.65
CA VAL A 32 0.19 -1.11 -12.78
C VAL A 32 -0.58 -1.13 -11.47
N LEU A 33 -0.91 0.05 -10.91
CA LEU A 33 -1.78 0.15 -9.73
C LEU A 33 -3.17 -0.44 -10.03
N LYS A 34 -3.64 -1.36 -9.19
CA LYS A 34 -4.93 -2.03 -9.35
C LYS A 34 -5.90 -1.76 -8.20
N TYR A 35 -5.37 -1.53 -7.01
CA TYR A 35 -6.16 -1.23 -5.83
C TYR A 35 -5.43 -0.19 -4.99
N SER A 36 -6.17 0.78 -4.47
CA SER A 36 -5.68 1.78 -3.53
C SER A 36 -6.82 2.21 -2.61
N TYR A 37 -6.59 2.12 -1.30
CA TYR A 37 -7.54 2.61 -0.30
C TYR A 37 -6.80 3.18 0.91
N ASN A 38 -7.29 4.28 1.47
CA ASN A 38 -6.55 5.04 2.50
C ASN A 38 -6.74 4.50 3.93
N PHE A 39 -7.87 3.83 4.19
CA PHE A 39 -8.26 3.43 5.54
C PHE A 39 -8.51 1.92 5.60
N VAL A 40 -7.44 1.13 5.54
CA VAL A 40 -7.51 -0.33 5.66
C VAL A 40 -7.02 -0.77 7.04
N TYR A 41 -7.82 -1.59 7.72
CA TYR A 41 -7.42 -2.29 8.94
C TYR A 41 -7.58 -3.80 8.78
N LEU A 42 -6.85 -4.55 9.61
CA LEU A 42 -6.97 -5.99 9.70
C LEU A 42 -7.68 -6.36 10.99
N LYS A 43 -8.54 -7.37 10.94
CA LYS A 43 -9.09 -8.04 12.11
C LYS A 43 -8.48 -9.43 12.19
N CYS A 44 -7.89 -9.73 13.33
CA CYS A 44 -7.26 -11.02 13.56
C CYS A 44 -8.34 -12.09 13.82
N GLU A 45 -8.33 -13.17 13.04
CA GLU A 45 -9.28 -14.28 13.14
C GLU A 45 -8.69 -15.49 13.89
N SER A 46 -7.37 -15.51 14.11
CA SER A 46 -6.73 -16.54 14.93
C SER A 46 -7.11 -16.42 16.42
N THR A 47 -7.09 -17.56 17.12
CA THR A 47 -7.35 -17.62 18.57
C THR A 47 -6.26 -16.91 19.40
N SER A 48 -5.03 -16.88 18.88
CA SER A 48 -3.85 -16.22 19.46
C SER A 48 -4.01 -14.73 19.75
N CYS A 49 -4.90 -14.07 19.03
CA CYS A 49 -5.05 -12.61 19.02
C CYS A 49 -6.47 -12.15 19.33
N ASN A 50 -7.39 -13.07 19.63
CA ASN A 50 -8.74 -12.81 20.16
C ASN A 50 -9.50 -11.63 19.49
N GLY A 51 -9.52 -11.59 18.16
CA GLY A 51 -10.28 -10.55 17.44
C GLY A 51 -9.65 -9.16 17.42
N LEU A 52 -8.40 -9.01 17.87
CA LEU A 52 -7.69 -7.73 17.84
C LEU A 52 -7.69 -7.11 16.44
N ILE A 53 -7.95 -5.80 16.41
CA ILE A 53 -7.91 -4.99 15.19
C ILE A 53 -6.64 -4.15 15.13
N THR A 54 -6.09 -4.00 13.94
CA THR A 54 -4.94 -3.12 13.71
C THR A 54 -5.38 -1.67 13.58
N ARG A 55 -4.42 -0.74 13.60
CA ARG A 55 -4.65 0.63 13.15
C ARG A 55 -4.95 0.66 11.64
N TRP A 56 -5.50 1.78 11.19
CA TRP A 56 -5.73 2.05 9.77
C TRP A 56 -4.44 2.51 9.10
N TYR A 57 -4.16 1.92 7.94
CA TYR A 57 -3.07 2.35 7.08
C TYR A 57 -3.53 2.37 5.62
N PRO A 58 -2.93 3.24 4.78
CA PRO A 58 -3.15 3.17 3.35
C PRO A 58 -2.62 1.85 2.80
N MET A 59 -3.35 1.28 1.86
CA MET A 59 -3.01 0.03 1.19
C MET A 59 -2.97 0.25 -0.31
N LYS A 60 -1.94 -0.27 -0.97
CA LYS A 60 -1.82 -0.24 -2.43
C LYS A 60 -1.46 -1.64 -2.94
N VAL A 61 -2.10 -2.05 -4.04
CA VAL A 61 -1.76 -3.29 -4.76
C VAL A 61 -1.46 -2.95 -6.21
N TYR A 62 -0.29 -3.37 -6.65
CA TYR A 62 0.17 -3.27 -8.03
C TYR A 62 0.16 -4.65 -8.68
N TYR A 63 -0.03 -4.66 -9.99
CA TYR A 63 0.09 -5.85 -10.82
C TYR A 63 1.28 -5.69 -11.76
N LYS A 64 2.23 -6.62 -11.65
CA LYS A 64 3.41 -6.69 -12.51
C LYS A 64 3.34 -7.94 -13.36
N SER A 65 3.39 -7.77 -14.68
CA SER A 65 3.59 -8.90 -15.60
C SER A 65 5.08 -9.20 -15.64
N ILE A 66 5.45 -10.48 -15.44
CA ILE A 66 6.84 -10.93 -15.43
C ILE A 66 7.00 -11.97 -16.54
N PRO A 67 7.76 -11.67 -17.61
CA PRO A 67 8.01 -12.65 -18.66
C PRO A 67 8.86 -13.82 -18.12
N GLY A 68 8.69 -15.01 -18.70
CA GLY A 68 9.57 -16.15 -18.47
C GLY A 68 9.13 -17.14 -17.38
N ILE A 69 8.93 -16.71 -16.13
CA ILE A 69 8.65 -17.61 -15.00
C ILE A 69 7.13 -17.71 -14.75
N PRO A 70 6.47 -18.87 -14.91
CA PRO A 70 5.09 -19.07 -14.46
C PRO A 70 4.99 -18.74 -12.97
N PRO A 71 3.97 -18.00 -12.50
CA PRO A 71 2.69 -17.66 -13.15
C PRO A 71 2.71 -16.36 -13.98
N TYR A 72 3.88 -15.96 -14.48
CA TYR A 72 4.13 -14.81 -15.37
C TYR A 72 3.63 -13.47 -14.83
N SER A 73 3.37 -13.42 -13.53
CA SER A 73 2.80 -12.24 -12.88
C SER A 73 2.98 -12.28 -11.38
N GLU A 74 3.00 -11.10 -10.82
CA GLU A 74 3.14 -10.83 -9.40
C GLU A 74 2.13 -9.75 -9.00
N ALA A 75 1.39 -10.01 -7.93
CA ALA A 75 0.69 -8.96 -7.22
C ALA A 75 1.60 -8.44 -6.10
N ARG A 76 1.82 -7.12 -6.09
CA ARG A 76 2.74 -6.42 -5.18
C ARG A 76 1.93 -5.55 -4.23
N LEU A 77 1.93 -5.89 -2.95
CA LEU A 77 1.13 -5.23 -1.94
C LEU A 77 2.00 -4.40 -1.00
N TYR A 78 1.53 -3.19 -0.71
CA TYR A 78 2.09 -2.29 0.31
C TYR A 78 1.02 -2.01 1.35
N TRP A 79 1.35 -2.22 2.63
CA TRP A 79 0.47 -1.88 3.75
C TRP A 79 1.25 -1.77 5.07
N ASN A 80 1.13 -0.63 5.76
CA ASN A 80 1.96 -0.33 6.93
C ASN A 80 3.46 -0.49 6.60
N GLN A 81 4.18 -1.38 7.30
CA GLN A 81 5.59 -1.71 7.05
C GLN A 81 5.77 -2.86 6.05
N ASN A 82 4.69 -3.46 5.55
CA ASN A 82 4.77 -4.53 4.57
C ASN A 82 5.14 -3.97 3.20
N VAL A 83 6.18 -4.55 2.61
CA VAL A 83 6.63 -4.31 1.23
C VAL A 83 6.59 -5.62 0.43
N PRO A 84 6.47 -5.57 -0.90
CA PRO A 84 6.48 -6.77 -1.73
C PRO A 84 7.74 -7.62 -1.51
N ALA A 85 7.57 -8.94 -1.50
CA ALA A 85 8.64 -9.91 -1.34
C ALA A 85 9.33 -10.31 -2.66
N ASP A 86 8.91 -9.73 -3.80
CA ASP A 86 9.39 -10.09 -5.14
C ASP A 86 9.17 -11.58 -5.51
N ILE A 87 8.04 -12.16 -5.06
CA ILE A 87 7.68 -13.56 -5.31
C ILE A 87 6.53 -13.65 -6.33
N PRO A 88 6.79 -14.15 -7.56
CA PRO A 88 5.74 -14.34 -8.56
C PRO A 88 4.73 -15.42 -8.14
N ALA A 89 3.56 -14.99 -7.66
CA ALA A 89 2.48 -15.89 -7.22
C ALA A 89 1.14 -15.65 -7.96
N GLY A 90 1.19 -14.87 -9.04
CA GLY A 90 0.05 -14.62 -9.92
C GLY A 90 -0.78 -13.41 -9.49
N LYS A 91 -1.98 -13.31 -10.04
CA LYS A 91 -2.87 -12.14 -9.86
C LYS A 91 -3.58 -12.07 -8.51
N ARG A 92 -3.72 -13.19 -7.82
CA ARG A 92 -4.59 -13.33 -6.64
C ARG A 92 -3.86 -13.55 -5.33
N ILE A 93 -2.54 -13.59 -5.39
CA ILE A 93 -1.68 -13.83 -4.23
C ILE A 93 -0.56 -12.79 -4.27
N ALA A 94 -0.40 -12.06 -3.17
CA ALA A 94 0.75 -11.20 -2.95
C ALA A 94 1.54 -11.72 -1.76
N HIS A 95 2.87 -11.65 -1.84
CA HIS A 95 3.75 -11.95 -0.72
C HIS A 95 4.42 -10.67 -0.26
N THR A 96 4.50 -10.46 1.04
CA THR A 96 5.15 -9.30 1.63
C THR A 96 6.12 -9.68 2.74
N ILE A 97 7.09 -8.80 2.92
CA ILE A 97 8.02 -8.78 4.03
C ILE A 97 7.65 -7.59 4.90
N GLY A 98 7.49 -7.83 6.20
CA GLY A 98 7.12 -6.83 7.20
C GLY A 98 8.30 -6.37 8.05
N ALA A 99 8.02 -6.10 9.31
CA ALA A 99 8.99 -5.64 10.31
C ALA A 99 10.12 -6.65 10.52
N GLU A 100 11.30 -6.14 10.87
CA GLU A 100 12.43 -6.95 11.33
C GLU A 100 12.22 -7.43 12.76
N CYS A 101 12.61 -8.67 13.02
CA CYS A 101 12.52 -9.35 14.30
C CYS A 101 13.82 -9.17 15.10
N PRO A 102 13.80 -9.34 16.44
CA PRO A 102 15.00 -9.16 17.27
C PRO A 102 16.18 -10.09 16.92
N ASP A 103 15.90 -11.21 16.27
CA ASP A 103 16.90 -12.19 15.80
C ASP A 103 17.43 -11.88 14.39
N GLY A 104 17.02 -10.77 13.78
CA GLY A 104 17.36 -10.37 12.42
C GLY A 104 16.53 -11.04 11.32
N SER A 105 15.60 -11.93 11.67
CA SER A 105 14.59 -12.43 10.73
C SER A 105 13.55 -11.34 10.42
N LYS A 106 12.62 -11.61 9.52
CA LYS A 106 11.54 -10.65 9.19
C LYS A 106 10.19 -11.34 9.27
N MET A 107 9.19 -10.61 9.76
CA MET A 107 7.80 -11.02 9.62
C MET A 107 7.45 -11.15 8.13
N THR A 108 6.59 -12.09 7.79
CA THR A 108 6.14 -12.29 6.41
C THR A 108 4.63 -12.37 6.35
N ALA A 109 4.05 -12.05 5.20
CA ALA A 109 2.63 -12.27 5.00
C ALA A 109 2.32 -12.72 3.57
N LYS A 110 1.34 -13.62 3.47
CA LYS A 110 0.70 -14.04 2.24
C LYS A 110 -0.71 -13.48 2.20
N TRP A 111 -1.00 -12.67 1.19
CA TRP A 111 -2.26 -11.97 1.02
C TRP A 111 -3.08 -12.62 -0.08
N PHE A 112 -4.38 -12.76 0.17
CA PHE A 112 -5.34 -13.25 -0.80
C PHE A 112 -6.14 -12.08 -1.35
N LEU A 113 -6.24 -12.01 -2.66
CA LEU A 113 -6.88 -10.92 -3.39
C LEU A 113 -8.11 -11.45 -4.12
N ASP A 114 -9.16 -10.65 -4.19
CA ASP A 114 -10.31 -10.95 -5.02
C ASP A 114 -10.02 -10.71 -6.51
N SER A 115 -11.04 -10.88 -7.35
CA SER A 115 -10.94 -10.67 -8.80
C SER A 115 -10.59 -9.23 -9.22
N LYS A 116 -10.75 -8.25 -8.32
CA LYS A 116 -10.48 -6.82 -8.53
C LYS A 116 -9.19 -6.37 -7.85
N PHE A 117 -8.33 -7.30 -7.42
CA PHE A 117 -7.10 -7.03 -6.67
C PHE A 117 -7.33 -6.43 -5.27
N LYS A 118 -8.57 -6.45 -4.75
CA LYS A 118 -8.85 -6.03 -3.38
C LYS A 118 -8.39 -7.14 -2.42
N PRO A 119 -7.52 -6.84 -1.45
CA PRO A 119 -7.15 -7.83 -0.44
C PRO A 119 -8.34 -8.18 0.44
N VAL A 120 -8.55 -9.49 0.67
CA VAL A 120 -9.67 -10.03 1.46
C VAL A 120 -9.21 -10.69 2.76
N SER A 121 -8.05 -11.33 2.73
CA SER A 121 -7.45 -11.97 3.89
C SER A 121 -5.93 -12.01 3.79
N ALA A 122 -5.27 -12.27 4.92
CA ALA A 122 -3.84 -12.47 5.00
C ALA A 122 -3.51 -13.60 5.99
N LEU A 123 -2.45 -14.35 5.69
CA LEU A 123 -1.75 -15.21 6.63
C LEU A 123 -0.41 -14.54 6.92
N ALA A 124 -0.19 -14.11 8.16
CA ALA A 124 1.03 -13.44 8.57
C ALA A 124 1.80 -14.29 9.59
N THR A 125 3.10 -14.46 9.35
CA THR A 125 4.01 -15.15 10.26
C THR A 125 4.74 -14.12 11.11
N ASP A 126 4.63 -14.26 12.43
CA ASP A 126 5.29 -13.37 13.39
C ASP A 126 6.75 -13.79 13.67
N CYS A 127 7.43 -13.03 14.53
CA CYS A 127 8.81 -13.28 14.93
C CYS A 127 9.02 -14.58 15.73
N SER A 128 7.94 -15.22 16.19
CA SER A 128 7.99 -16.54 16.84
C SER A 128 7.76 -17.67 15.83
N GLY A 129 7.59 -17.34 14.55
CA GLY A 129 7.22 -18.31 13.51
C GLY A 129 5.76 -18.73 13.56
N ILE A 130 4.91 -18.06 14.35
CA ILE A 130 3.50 -18.40 14.49
C ILE A 130 2.72 -17.71 13.37
N GLU A 131 1.89 -18.48 12.67
CA GLU A 131 1.00 -17.97 11.64
C GLU A 131 -0.32 -17.46 12.25
N HIS A 132 -0.73 -16.27 11.82
CA HIS A 132 -1.97 -15.63 12.20
C HIS A 132 -2.81 -15.32 10.97
N THR A 133 -4.10 -15.66 11.03
CA THR A 133 -5.06 -15.34 9.98
C THR A 133 -5.71 -14.00 10.27
N TYR A 134 -5.79 -13.16 9.25
CA TYR A 134 -6.47 -11.86 9.30
C TYR A 134 -7.50 -11.74 8.19
N SER A 135 -8.63 -11.11 8.51
CA SER A 135 -9.56 -10.56 7.53
C SER A 135 -9.24 -9.08 7.27
N VAL A 136 -9.36 -8.65 6.01
CA VAL A 136 -9.02 -7.28 5.58
C VAL A 136 -10.29 -6.45 5.43
N HIS A 137 -10.31 -5.25 6.01
CA HIS A 137 -11.48 -4.38 6.02
C HIS A 137 -11.14 -2.96 5.61
N GLU A 138 -12.05 -2.34 4.87
CA GLU A 138 -12.03 -0.91 4.54
C GLU A 138 -12.93 -0.18 5.52
N PHE A 139 -12.44 0.92 6.09
CA PHE A 139 -13.25 1.83 6.89
C PHE A 139 -13.81 2.94 5.99
N HIS A 140 -15.14 3.02 5.89
CA HIS A 140 -15.86 4.03 5.11
C HIS A 140 -16.48 5.08 6.05
N PHE A 141 -16.30 6.35 5.75
CA PHE A 141 -16.91 7.49 6.46
C PHE A 141 -18.29 7.85 5.89
#